data_AF-A0AAN9A7Y8-F1
#
_entry.id   AF-A0AAN9A7Y8-F1
#
_cell.length_a   1.000
_cell.length_b   1.000
_cell.length_c   1.000
_cell.angle_alpha   90.00
_cell.angle_beta   90.00
_cell.angle_gamma   90.00
#
_symmetry.space_group_name_H-M   'P 1'
#
loop_
_entity.id
_entity.type
_entity.pdbx_description
1 polymer ?
#
loop_
_entity_poly.entity_id
_entity_poly.type
_entity_poly.pdbx_seq_one_letter_code
_entity_poly.pdbx_strand_id
1 'polypeptide(L)'
;MSQKIQKKYGDLKGEVVLVDLQKGANGLGISLAGNKDRTMMSAFVCGLNPNGNAFKDGRLRVGDEILEFGQRNSSMSGTLP
;
A
#
# COMPACT_ATOMS: atom_id res chain seq x y z
N MET A 1 12.95 5.53 -3.98
CA MET A 1 12.76 4.58 -2.85
C MET A 1 13.45 5.15 -1.62
N SER A 2 12.82 5.16 -0.44
CA SER A 2 13.44 5.72 0.78
C SER A 2 14.50 4.76 1.35
N GLN A 3 15.64 5.27 1.83
CA GLN A 3 16.73 4.46 2.40
C GLN A 3 16.27 3.56 3.56
N LYS A 4 15.19 3.93 4.26
CA LYS A 4 14.59 3.14 5.35
C LYS A 4 13.95 1.84 4.85
N ILE A 5 13.22 1.89 3.73
CA ILE A 5 12.51 0.70 3.22
C ILE A 5 13.50 -0.32 2.64
N GLN A 6 14.53 0.15 1.93
CA GLN A 6 15.61 -0.74 1.48
C GLN A 6 16.39 -1.36 2.63
N LYS A 7 16.68 -0.63 3.72
CA LYS A 7 17.34 -1.23 4.88
C LYS A 7 16.48 -2.24 5.64
N LYS A 8 15.16 -2.05 5.65
CA LYS A 8 14.23 -2.89 6.43
C LYS A 8 13.77 -4.13 5.66
N TYR A 9 13.61 -4.00 4.34
CA TYR A 9 13.03 -5.01 3.47
C TYR A 9 13.97 -5.47 2.35
N GLY A 10 15.23 -5.02 2.33
CA GLY A 10 16.21 -5.35 1.29
C GLY A 10 16.61 -6.83 1.26
N ASP A 11 16.41 -7.56 2.36
CA ASP A 11 16.67 -9.00 2.45
C ASP A 11 15.48 -9.86 2.02
N LEU A 12 14.32 -9.26 1.71
CA LEU A 12 13.18 -10.00 1.21
C LEU A 12 13.45 -10.50 -0.21
N LYS A 13 13.16 -11.78 -0.45
CA LYS A 13 13.19 -12.37 -1.79
C LYS A 13 11.97 -11.86 -2.58
N GLY A 14 12.13 -10.78 -3.33
CA GLY A 14 11.08 -10.23 -4.18
C GLY A 14 11.32 -8.77 -4.54
N GLU A 15 10.42 -8.22 -5.35
CA GLU A 15 10.40 -6.79 -5.64
C GLU A 15 9.57 -6.07 -4.58
N VAL A 16 10.17 -5.10 -3.89
CA VAL A 16 9.46 -4.23 -2.96
C VAL A 16 9.05 -2.96 -3.69
N VAL A 17 7.75 -2.76 -3.87
CA VAL A 17 7.19 -1.59 -4.55
C VAL A 17 6.53 -0.67 -3.53
N LEU A 18 6.81 0.64 -3.63
CA LEU A 18 6.08 1.66 -2.88
C LEU A 18 4.99 2.26 -3.76
N VAL A 19 3.75 2.20 -3.28
CA VAL A 19 2.57 2.65 -4.00
C VAL A 19 1.87 3.73 -3.18
N ASP A 20 1.96 4.97 -3.66
CA ASP A 20 1.22 6.11 -3.10
C ASP A 20 -0.10 6.26 -3.86
N LEU A 21 -1.22 6.15 -3.14
CA LEU A 21 -2.57 6.25 -3.71
C LEU A 21 -3.35 7.37 -3.04
N GLN A 22 -4.09 8.12 -3.84
CA GLN A 22 -5.08 9.05 -3.31
C GLN A 22 -6.33 8.30 -2.86
N LYS A 23 -6.83 8.64 -1.67
CA LYS A 23 -8.09 8.11 -1.15
C LYS A 23 -9.26 8.70 -1.94
N GLY A 24 -10.01 7.86 -2.64
CA GLY A 24 -11.25 8.24 -3.30
C GLY A 24 -12.44 8.22 -2.35
N ALA A 25 -13.63 8.52 -2.88
CA ALA A 25 -14.88 8.53 -2.11
C ALA A 25 -15.16 7.19 -1.38
N ASN A 26 -14.78 6.07 -2.00
CA ASN A 26 -14.95 4.72 -1.45
C ASN A 26 -13.66 4.15 -0.84
N GLY A 27 -12.71 5.01 -0.44
CA GLY A 27 -11.40 4.58 0.05
C GLY A 27 -10.38 4.35 -1.07
N LEU A 28 -9.43 3.43 -0.85
CA LEU A 28 -8.37 3.11 -1.80
C LEU A 28 -8.81 2.09 -2.87
N GLY A 29 -9.84 1.29 -2.58
CA GLY A 29 -10.31 0.22 -3.46
C GLY A 29 -9.48 -1.06 -3.39
N ILE A 30 -8.92 -1.37 -2.22
CA ILE A 30 -8.13 -2.58 -1.95
C ILE A 30 -8.88 -3.43 -0.93
N SER A 31 -8.99 -4.72 -1.20
CA SER A 31 -9.49 -5.73 -0.26
C SER A 31 -8.32 -6.56 0.25
N LEU A 32 -8.26 -6.75 1.57
CA LEU A 32 -7.20 -7.49 2.24
C LEU A 32 -7.72 -8.82 2.78
N ALA A 33 -6.92 -9.88 2.61
CA ALA A 33 -7.05 -11.13 3.33
C ALA A 33 -5.95 -11.21 4.40
N GLY A 34 -6.33 -11.55 5.61
CA GLY A 34 -5.39 -11.85 6.68
C GLY A 34 -4.93 -13.30 6.62
N ASN A 35 -3.73 -13.56 7.14
CA ASN A 35 -3.30 -14.93 7.37
C ASN A 35 -4.15 -15.58 8.49
N LYS A 36 -4.48 -16.87 8.33
CA LYS A 36 -5.18 -17.65 9.37
C LYS A 36 -4.34 -17.78 10.63
N ASP A 37 -3.02 -17.77 10.46
CA ASP A 37 -2.07 -17.80 11.55
C ASP A 37 -1.87 -16.39 12.13
N ARG A 38 -2.45 -16.13 13.31
CA ARG A 38 -2.39 -14.82 13.97
C ARG A 38 -0.98 -14.40 14.39
N THR A 39 -0.03 -15.33 14.36
CA THR A 39 1.39 -15.07 14.63
C THR A 39 2.09 -14.45 13.41
N MET A 40 1.58 -14.73 12.20
CA MET A 40 2.01 -14.10 10.96
C MET A 40 1.07 -12.94 10.65
N MET A 41 1.45 -11.72 11.05
CA MET A 41 0.72 -10.49 10.72
C MET A 41 0.91 -10.07 9.25
N SER A 42 0.73 -11.03 8.32
CA SER A 42 0.77 -10.78 6.89
C SER A 42 -0.65 -10.49 6.38
N ALA A 43 -0.78 -9.41 5.62
CA ALA A 43 -1.99 -9.08 4.90
C ALA A 43 -1.72 -9.14 3.40
N PHE A 44 -2.58 -9.80 2.65
CA PHE A 44 -2.44 -9.95 1.20
C PHE A 44 -3.58 -9.25 0.49
N VAL A 45 -3.31 -8.70 -0.69
CA VAL A 45 -4.35 -8.18 -1.57
C VAL A 45 -5.17 -9.35 -2.10
N CYS A 46 -6.42 -9.49 -1.68
CA CYS A 46 -7.33 -10.52 -2.17
C CYS A 46 -8.26 -10.00 -3.27
N GLY A 47 -8.37 -8.69 -3.42
CA GLY A 47 -9.21 -8.07 -4.43
C GLY A 47 -8.86 -6.60 -4.65
N LEU A 48 -9.09 -6.14 -5.87
CA LEU A 48 -8.99 -4.75 -6.26
C LEU A 48 -10.31 -4.33 -6.87
N ASN A 49 -10.85 -3.19 -6.43
CA ASN A 49 -12.08 -2.65 -7.00
C ASN A 49 -11.75 -2.06 -8.38
N PRO A 50 -12.38 -2.53 -9.49
CA PRO A 50 -12.12 -2.01 -10.84
C PRO A 50 -12.33 -0.49 -10.98
N ASN A 51 -13.23 0.07 -10.17
CA ASN A 51 -13.51 1.50 -10.14
C ASN A 51 -12.62 2.28 -9.14
N GLY A 52 -11.85 1.57 -8.32
CA GLY A 52 -10.98 2.12 -7.29
C GLY A 52 -9.64 2.64 -7.81
N ASN A 53 -9.03 3.52 -7.04
CA ASN A 53 -7.76 4.15 -7.44
C ASN A 53 -6.60 3.14 -7.46
N ALA A 54 -6.59 2.15 -6.58
CA ALA A 54 -5.58 1.10 -6.58
C ALA A 54 -5.57 0.28 -7.88
N PHE A 55 -6.75 -0.06 -8.43
CA PHE A 55 -6.85 -0.80 -9.68
C PHE A 55 -6.42 0.07 -10.88
N LYS A 56 -6.82 1.35 -10.89
CA LYS A 56 -6.44 2.30 -11.93
C LYS A 56 -4.94 2.59 -11.96
N ASP A 57 -4.29 2.60 -10.80
CA ASP A 57 -2.85 2.74 -10.67
C ASP A 57 -2.10 1.52 -11.26
N GLY A 58 -2.67 0.32 -11.12
CA GLY A 58 -2.22 -0.89 -11.81
C GLY A 58 -0.91 -1.51 -11.31
N ARG A 59 -0.23 -0.86 -10.35
CA ARG A 59 1.00 -1.41 -9.74
C ARG A 59 0.70 -2.50 -8.71
N LEU A 60 -0.44 -2.41 -8.02
CA LEU A 60 -0.90 -3.45 -7.08
C LEU A 60 -1.63 -4.56 -7.83
N ARG A 61 -1.42 -5.81 -7.39
CA ARG A 61 -2.06 -7.01 -7.93
C ARG A 61 -2.61 -7.89 -6.81
N VAL A 62 -3.57 -8.73 -7.17
CA VAL A 62 -4.08 -9.76 -6.26
C VAL A 62 -2.97 -10.78 -5.98
N GLY A 63 -2.74 -11.08 -4.71
CA GLY A 63 -1.64 -11.93 -4.23
C GLY A 63 -0.48 -11.14 -3.62
N ASP A 64 -0.40 -9.82 -3.83
CA ASP A 64 0.67 -9.00 -3.25
C ASP A 64 0.57 -8.93 -1.73
N GLU A 65 1.71 -9.02 -1.05
CA GLU A 65 1.81 -8.88 0.40
C GLU A 65 2.00 -7.41 0.79
N ILE A 66 1.17 -6.94 1.72
CA ILE A 66 1.28 -5.61 2.30
C ILE A 66 2.25 -5.65 3.47
N LEU A 67 3.43 -5.08 3.24
CA LEU A 67 4.50 -5.00 4.25
C LEU A 67 4.29 -3.85 5.24
N GLU A 68 3.86 -2.69 4.73
CA GLU A 68 3.54 -1.50 5.54
C GLU A 68 2.37 -0.73 4.92
N PHE A 69 1.58 -0.10 5.78
CA PHE A 69 0.58 0.89 5.40
C PHE A 69 0.86 2.19 6.14
N GLY A 70 0.85 3.31 5.42
CA GLY A 70 1.07 4.64 5.99
C GLY A 70 0.13 5.67 5.37
N GLN A 71 -0.13 6.74 6.11
CA GLN A 71 -0.80 7.93 5.59
C GLN A 71 0.20 9.07 5.54
N ARG A 72 0.37 9.68 4.36
CA ARG A 72 1.07 10.94 4.23
C ARG A 72 0.07 12.06 4.46
N ASN A 73 0.19 12.75 5.59
CA ASN A 73 -0.57 13.95 5.87
C ASN A 73 -0.02 15.04 4.94
N SER A 74 -0.74 15.40 3.88
CA SER A 74 -0.41 16.56 3.04
C SER A 74 -0.81 17.85 3.75
N SER A 75 -0.24 18.11 4.93
CA SER A 75 -0.45 19.34 5.68
C SER A 75 0.68 20.31 5.34
N MET A 76 0.58 21.01 4.20
CA MET A 76 1.19 22.33 4.05
C MET A 76 0.62 23.04 2.80
N SER A 77 -0.61 23.57 2.91
CA SER A 77 -0.95 24.80 2.18
C SER A 77 -0.46 25.98 3.02
N GLY A 78 0.85 26.22 2.98
CA GLY A 78 1.39 27.51 3.39
C GLY A 78 1.10 28.51 2.27
N THR A 79 -0.09 29.12 2.27
CA THR A 79 -0.27 30.39 1.57
C THR A 79 0.54 31.41 2.36
N LEU A 80 1.75 31.71 1.89
CA LEU A 80 2.48 32.88 2.32
C LEU A 80 1.71 34.11 1.80
N PRO A 81 1.42 35.12 2.65
CA PRO A 81 0.99 36.43 2.18
C PRO A 81 2.13 37.16 1.41
#